data_AF-A0A9W8K2L8-F1
#
_entry.id   AF-A0A9W8K2L8-F1
#
_cell.length_a   1.000
_cell.length_b   1.000
_cell.length_c   1.000
_cell.angle_alpha   90.00
_cell.angle_beta   90.00
_cell.angle_gamma   90.00
#
_symmetry.space_group_name_H-M   'P 1'
#
loop_
_entity.id
_entity.type
_entity.pdbx_description
1 polymer ?
#
loop_
_entity_poly.entity_id
_entity_poly.type
_entity_poly.pdbx_seq_one_letter_code
_entity_poly.pdbx_strand_id
1 'polypeptide(L)'
;MHQILANSGIVPIGKGIYLSRKPKDDIDVESEVAAPTVILLFGWMGAQLPHLLKYIKVYDELYPQATKIVIRSEASFFWTIKKRKNAYLAPVVEALEALGCLPPRKSSSALVRNGTIDPVLPPPKPRVLVHVFSNGPFTAAPGN
;
A
#
# COMPACT_ATOMS: atom_id res chain seq x y z
N MET A 1 -10.89 -6.49 19.30
CA MET A 1 -10.44 -6.21 17.91
C MET A 1 -8.97 -5.85 17.77
N HIS A 2 -8.25 -5.47 18.84
CA HIS A 2 -6.81 -5.15 18.80
C HIS A 2 -5.85 -6.36 18.71
N GLN A 3 -6.30 -7.56 19.09
CA GLN A 3 -5.42 -8.71 19.29
C GLN A 3 -5.00 -9.45 18.00
N ILE A 4 -5.72 -9.26 16.88
CA ILE A 4 -5.41 -9.91 15.59
C ILE A 4 -4.26 -9.19 14.85
N LEU A 5 -4.07 -7.89 15.13
CA LEU A 5 -3.06 -7.06 14.46
C LEU A 5 -1.64 -7.38 14.93
N ALA A 6 -1.47 -7.59 16.25
CA ALA A 6 -0.16 -7.83 16.85
C ALA A 6 0.51 -9.13 16.36
N ASN A 7 -0.26 -10.16 16.04
CA ASN A 7 0.28 -11.47 15.65
C ASN A 7 0.52 -11.63 14.13
N SER A 8 0.11 -10.64 13.33
CA SER A 8 0.14 -10.72 11.85
C SER A 8 1.25 -9.90 11.21
N GLY A 9 2.03 -9.14 11.99
CA GLY A 9 3.05 -8.21 11.46
C GLY A 9 2.47 -6.99 10.75
N ILE A 10 1.18 -6.69 10.97
CA ILE A 10 0.44 -5.64 10.26
C ILE A 10 0.10 -4.50 11.21
N VAL A 11 0.49 -3.28 10.83
CA VAL A 11 0.31 -2.05 11.60
C VAL A 11 -0.80 -1.21 10.98
N PRO A 12 -1.83 -0.79 11.74
CA PRO A 12 -2.82 0.15 11.24
C PRO A 12 -2.20 1.55 11.11
N ILE A 13 -2.27 2.14 9.91
CA ILE A 13 -1.79 3.51 9.63
C ILE A 13 -2.94 4.51 9.42
N GLY A 14 -4.17 4.00 9.34
CA GLY A 14 -5.39 4.80 9.20
C GLY A 14 -6.63 3.94 9.41
N LYS A 15 -7.81 4.57 9.41
CA LYS A 15 -9.08 3.84 9.51
C LYS A 15 -9.21 2.94 8.27
N GLY A 16 -9.18 1.62 8.45
CA GLY A 16 -9.28 0.67 7.32
C GLY A 16 -8.02 0.61 6.45
N ILE A 17 -6.90 1.19 6.87
CA ILE A 17 -5.64 1.20 6.13
C ILE A 17 -4.56 0.57 7.00
N TYR A 18 -3.86 -0.40 6.43
CA TYR A 18 -2.90 -1.23 7.13
C TYR A 18 -1.60 -1.35 6.35
N LEU A 19 -0.49 -1.41 7.07
CA LEU A 19 0.87 -1.55 6.53
C LEU A 19 1.48 -2.85 7.05
N SER A 20 2.00 -3.68 6.15
CA SER A 20 2.87 -4.81 6.48
C SER A 20 4.27 -4.50 5.98
N ARG A 21 5.22 -4.41 6.92
CA ARG A 21 6.65 -4.27 6.62
C ARG A 21 7.36 -5.49 7.19
N LYS A 22 8.08 -6.23 6.34
CA LYS A 22 9.04 -7.23 6.81
C LYS A 22 10.37 -6.54 7.15
N PRO A 23 11.10 -7.04 8.17
CA PRO A 23 12.45 -6.57 8.45
C PRO A 23 13.31 -6.73 7.20
N LYS A 24 14.15 -5.73 6.96
CA LYS A 24 15.15 -5.74 5.92
C LYS A 24 16.26 -6.68 6.40
N ASP A 25 16.07 -7.98 6.28
CA ASP A 25 17.19 -8.91 6.41
C ASP A 25 18.08 -8.64 5.18
N ASP A 26 19.31 -8.20 5.44
CA ASP A 26 20.35 -7.81 4.47
C ASP A 26 20.81 -9.01 3.64
N ILE A 27 19.90 -9.63 2.89
CA ILE A 27 20.26 -10.54 1.82
C ILE A 27 19.79 -9.90 0.53
N ASP A 28 20.75 -9.27 -0.14
CA ASP A 28 20.77 -9.03 -1.57
C ASP A 28 20.67 -10.39 -2.28
N VAL A 29 19.51 -11.05 -2.20
CA VAL A 29 19.21 -12.10 -3.15
C VAL A 29 18.85 -11.36 -4.41
N GLU A 30 19.83 -11.34 -5.30
CA GLU A 30 19.72 -11.06 -6.72
C GLU A 30 18.65 -11.99 -7.34
N SER A 31 17.38 -11.73 -7.03
CA SER A 31 16.27 -12.33 -7.74
C SER A 31 16.11 -11.54 -9.01
N GLU A 32 16.85 -12.02 -10.01
CA GLU A 32 16.57 -11.84 -11.42
C GLU A 32 15.04 -11.87 -11.63
N VAL A 33 14.55 -10.88 -12.38
CA VAL A 33 13.13 -10.65 -12.69
C VAL A 33 12.34 -9.93 -11.58
N ALA A 34 12.38 -8.62 -11.69
CA ALA A 34 11.19 -7.79 -11.67
C ALA A 34 10.32 -7.65 -10.39
N ALA A 35 10.78 -8.10 -9.22
CA ALA A 35 9.99 -8.05 -7.99
C ALA A 35 9.54 -6.60 -7.62
N PRO A 36 8.29 -6.39 -7.17
CA PRO A 36 7.82 -5.10 -6.70
C PRO A 36 8.41 -4.74 -5.34
N THR A 37 8.74 -3.46 -5.13
CA THR A 37 9.14 -2.96 -3.82
C THR A 37 7.93 -2.64 -2.95
N VAL A 38 6.81 -2.26 -3.58
CA VAL A 38 5.55 -1.95 -2.89
C VAL A 38 4.37 -2.63 -3.58
N ILE A 39 3.48 -3.21 -2.78
CA ILE A 39 2.22 -3.79 -3.22
C ILE A 39 1.07 -3.01 -2.58
N LEU A 40 0.20 -2.42 -3.39
CA LEU A 40 -1.03 -1.79 -2.96
C LEU A 40 -2.20 -2.76 -3.15
N LEU A 41 -2.87 -3.11 -2.07
CA LEU A 41 -4.03 -4.01 -2.08
C LEU A 41 -5.30 -3.24 -1.74
N PHE A 42 -6.17 -3.06 -2.73
CA PHE A 42 -7.47 -2.43 -2.56
C PHE A 42 -8.57 -3.49 -2.45
N GLY A 43 -9.13 -3.65 -1.25
CA GLY A 43 -10.22 -4.58 -0.99
C GLY A 43 -11.51 -4.23 -1.72
N TRP A 44 -12.39 -5.23 -1.89
CA TRP A 44 -13.73 -5.04 -2.43
C TRP A 44 -14.67 -4.41 -1.39
N MET A 45 -15.89 -4.09 -1.79
CA MET A 45 -16.84 -3.37 -0.93
C MET A 45 -17.25 -4.24 0.26
N GLY A 46 -16.98 -3.75 1.48
CA GLY A 46 -17.32 -4.47 2.70
C GLY A 46 -16.35 -5.60 3.07
N ALA A 47 -15.21 -5.70 2.39
CA ALA A 47 -14.16 -6.65 2.75
C ALA A 47 -13.70 -6.44 4.21
N GLN A 48 -13.90 -7.48 5.02
CA GLN A 48 -13.38 -7.51 6.38
C GLN A 48 -11.87 -7.79 6.35
N LEU A 49 -11.15 -7.30 7.36
CA LEU A 49 -9.71 -7.49 7.45
C LEU A 49 -9.29 -8.98 7.29
N PRO A 50 -9.93 -9.97 7.95
CA PRO A 50 -9.56 -11.37 7.81
C PRO A 50 -9.63 -11.91 6.37
N HIS A 51 -10.51 -11.34 5.53
CA HIS A 51 -10.57 -11.72 4.12
C HIS A 51 -9.32 -11.25 3.38
N LEU A 52 -8.91 -10.00 3.63
CA LEU A 52 -7.72 -9.40 3.03
C LEU A 52 -6.43 -10.05 3.53
N LEU A 53 -6.38 -10.46 4.80
CA LEU A 53 -5.21 -11.17 5.37
C LEU A 53 -4.84 -12.44 4.59
N LYS A 54 -5.83 -13.17 4.05
CA LYS A 54 -5.55 -14.37 3.24
C LYS A 54 -4.76 -14.03 1.98
N TYR A 55 -5.12 -12.91 1.32
CA TYR A 55 -4.40 -12.44 0.14
C TYR A 55 -3.02 -11.88 0.50
N ILE A 56 -2.89 -11.19 1.63
CA ILE A 56 -1.59 -10.71 2.11
C ILE A 56 -0.62 -11.88 2.28
N LYS A 57 -1.07 -13.01 2.86
CA LYS A 57 -0.23 -14.21 3.03
C LYS A 57 0.28 -14.75 1.69
N VAL A 58 -0.57 -14.81 0.67
CA VAL A 58 -0.14 -15.22 -0.68
C VAL A 58 0.92 -14.26 -1.22
N TYR A 59 0.75 -12.96 -1.03
CA TYR A 59 1.76 -11.97 -1.41
C TYR A 59 3.03 -12.02 -0.57
N ASP A 60 2.96 -12.47 0.69
CA ASP A 60 4.12 -12.69 1.54
C ASP A 60 4.94 -13.89 1.06
N GLU A 61 4.29 -14.92 0.50
CA GLU A 61 4.96 -16.07 -0.12
C GLU A 61 5.58 -15.69 -1.49
N LEU A 62 4.86 -14.93 -2.32
CA LEU A 62 5.33 -14.53 -3.65
C LEU A 62 6.41 -13.44 -3.62
N TYR A 63 6.22 -12.44 -2.76
CA TYR A 63 7.08 -11.26 -2.66
C TYR A 63 7.36 -10.94 -1.18
N PRO A 64 8.20 -11.76 -0.52
CA PRO A 64 8.51 -11.60 0.90
C PRO A 64 9.15 -10.24 1.20
N GLN A 65 9.95 -9.72 0.26
CA GLN A 65 10.67 -8.45 0.40
C GLN A 65 9.81 -7.20 0.14
N ALA A 66 8.62 -7.37 -0.43
CA ALA A 66 7.77 -6.24 -0.78
C ALA A 66 7.02 -5.68 0.44
N THR A 67 7.00 -4.35 0.57
CA THR A 67 6.14 -3.66 1.53
C THR A 67 4.70 -3.67 1.03
N LYS A 68 3.74 -4.03 1.90
CA LYS A 68 2.35 -4.21 1.50
C LYS A 68 1.46 -3.20 2.20
N ILE A 69 0.68 -2.45 1.44
CA ILE A 69 -0.30 -1.49 1.96
C ILE A 69 -1.68 -2.00 1.60
N VAL A 70 -2.51 -2.25 2.60
CA VAL A 70 -3.86 -2.78 2.44
C VAL A 70 -4.88 -1.71 2.77
N ILE A 71 -5.78 -1.46 1.84
CA ILE A 71 -6.77 -0.40 1.89
C ILE A 71 -8.14 -1.08 1.80
N ARG A 72 -8.91 -0.99 2.88
CA ARG A 72 -10.30 -1.45 2.90
C ARG A 72 -11.17 -0.44 2.16
N SER A 73 -12.04 -0.94 1.29
CA SER A 73 -13.06 -0.16 0.61
C SER A 73 -14.39 -0.33 1.34
N GLU A 74 -14.82 0.70 2.05
CA GLU A 74 -16.17 0.72 2.65
C GLU A 74 -17.17 1.34 1.68
N ALA A 75 -18.42 0.86 1.68
CA ALA A 75 -19.48 1.38 0.81
C ALA A 75 -19.60 2.90 0.94
N SER A 76 -19.57 3.42 2.17
CA SER A 76 -19.62 4.86 2.45
C SER A 76 -18.55 5.68 1.72
N PHE A 77 -17.41 5.08 1.38
CA PHE A 77 -16.33 5.79 0.68
C PHE A 77 -16.80 6.31 -0.68
N PHE A 78 -17.59 5.54 -1.43
CA PHE A 78 -18.02 5.93 -2.78
C PHE A 78 -18.94 7.17 -2.79
N TRP A 79 -19.81 7.32 -1.79
CA TRP A 79 -20.75 8.43 -1.62
C TRP A 79 -20.16 9.64 -0.85
N THR A 80 -18.89 9.58 -0.45
CA THR A 80 -18.24 10.71 0.25
C THR A 80 -17.67 11.76 -0.71
N ILE A 81 -17.67 13.01 -0.25
CA ILE A 81 -17.06 14.15 -0.96
C ILE A 81 -15.54 13.99 -1.11
N LYS A 82 -14.98 14.55 -2.20
CA LYS A 82 -13.55 14.47 -2.56
C LYS A 82 -12.60 14.84 -1.42
N LYS A 83 -12.93 15.87 -0.62
CA LYS A 83 -12.11 16.29 0.54
C LYS A 83 -11.94 15.18 1.57
N ARG A 84 -13.01 14.42 1.86
CA ARG A 84 -12.95 13.30 2.81
C ARG A 84 -12.20 12.10 2.24
N LYS A 85 -12.34 11.83 0.94
CA LYS A 85 -11.55 10.80 0.23
C LYS A 85 -10.06 11.11 0.30
N ASN A 86 -9.67 12.37 0.04
CA ASN A 86 -8.29 12.80 0.14
C ASN A 86 -7.74 12.67 1.57
N ALA A 87 -8.51 13.07 2.58
CA ALA A 87 -8.11 12.92 3.98
C ALA A 87 -7.97 11.44 4.40
N TYR A 88 -8.85 10.57 3.89
CA TYR A 88 -8.78 9.13 4.13
C TYR A 88 -7.50 8.51 3.53
N LEU A 89 -7.10 8.92 2.33
CA LEU A 89 -5.93 8.39 1.63
C LEU A 89 -4.61 9.07 2.02
N ALA A 90 -4.64 10.18 2.77
CA ALA A 90 -3.45 10.88 3.25
C ALA A 90 -2.38 9.95 3.86
N PRO A 91 -2.69 9.02 4.78
CA PRO A 91 -1.68 8.11 5.34
C PRO A 91 -1.06 7.16 4.31
N VAL A 92 -1.78 6.81 3.22
CA VAL A 92 -1.21 5.99 2.13
C VAL A 92 -0.19 6.81 1.35
N VAL A 93 -0.49 8.08 1.07
CA VAL A 93 0.42 9.00 0.39
C VAL A 93 1.68 9.21 1.21
N GLU A 94 1.54 9.47 2.52
CA GLU A 94 2.68 9.62 3.45
C GLU A 94 3.54 8.35 3.50
N ALA A 95 2.92 7.17 3.54
CA ALA A 95 3.66 5.90 3.49
C ALA A 95 4.42 5.73 2.15
N LEU A 96 3.81 6.09 1.01
CA LEU A 96 4.46 6.02 -0.30
C LEU A 96 5.60 7.03 -0.45
N GLU A 97 5.47 8.23 0.11
CA GLU A 97 6.55 9.23 0.19
C GLU A 97 7.72 8.69 1.03
N ALA A 98 7.44 8.12 2.21
CA ALA A 98 8.46 7.54 3.08
C ALA A 98 9.17 6.31 2.47
N LEU A 99 8.51 5.60 1.56
CA LEU A 99 9.09 4.47 0.81
C LEU A 99 9.85 4.92 -0.44
N GLY A 100 9.95 6.23 -0.73
CA GLY A 100 10.59 6.75 -1.92
C GLY A 100 9.83 6.45 -3.22
N CYS A 101 8.56 6.06 -3.12
CA CYS A 101 7.70 5.77 -4.26
C CYS A 101 7.15 7.03 -4.93
N LEU A 102 7.11 8.13 -4.18
CA LEU A 102 6.71 9.44 -4.66
C LEU A 102 7.88 10.42 -4.51
N PRO A 103 8.05 11.37 -5.44
CA PRO A 103 9.02 12.43 -5.23
C PRO A 103 8.66 13.17 -3.94
N PRO A 104 9.65 13.53 -3.10
CA PRO A 104 9.38 14.26 -1.88
C PRO A 104 8.57 15.51 -2.21
N ARG A 105 7.40 15.65 -1.57
CA ARG A 105 6.52 16.81 -1.67
C ARG A 105 7.39 18.05 -1.41
N LYS A 106 7.47 18.98 -2.38
CA LYS A 106 8.41 20.12 -2.42
C LYS A 106 8.60 20.80 -1.05
N SER A 107 9.49 20.25 -0.24
CA SER A 107 9.84 20.70 1.11
C SER A 107 11.28 20.27 1.45
N SER A 108 12.10 20.05 0.43
CA SER A 108 13.53 20.30 0.54
C SER A 108 13.72 21.76 0.16
N SER A 109 14.24 22.58 1.08
CA SER A 109 14.49 24.00 0.86
C SER A 109 15.24 24.21 -0.47
N ALA A 110 14.95 25.32 -1.16
CA ALA A 110 15.65 25.71 -2.39
C ALA A 110 17.19 25.74 -2.23
N LEU A 111 17.70 25.81 -0.99
CA LEU A 111 19.11 25.77 -0.64
C LEU A 111 19.78 24.40 -0.93
N VAL A 112 19.09 23.28 -0.75
CA VAL A 112 19.67 21.94 -1.04
C VAL A 112 19.78 21.70 -2.55
N ARG A 113 18.90 22.31 -3.35
CA ARG A 113 18.99 22.24 -4.82
C ARG A 113 20.19 23.01 -5.40
N ASN A 114 20.69 24.02 -4.68
CA ASN A 114 21.85 24.81 -5.10
C ASN A 114 23.19 24.18 -4.69
N GLY A 115 23.19 23.22 -3.76
CA GLY A 115 24.36 22.42 -3.42
C GLY A 115 24.35 21.16 -4.27
N THR A 116 25.00 21.19 -5.43
CA THR A 116 25.17 20.06 -6.35
C THR A 116 25.96 18.92 -5.69
N ILE A 117 25.33 18.19 -4.78
CA ILE A 117 25.79 16.87 -4.35
C ILE A 117 24.94 15.90 -5.14
N ASP A 118 25.41 15.56 -6.34
CA ASP A 118 24.78 14.49 -7.10
C ASP A 118 24.90 13.19 -6.27
N PRO A 119 23.79 12.49 -5.99
CA PRO A 119 23.86 11.22 -5.31
C PRO A 119 24.68 10.24 -6.17
N VAL A 120 25.76 9.72 -5.58
CA VAL A 120 26.73 8.79 -6.22
C VAL A 120 26.06 7.53 -6.80
N LEU A 121 24.87 7.20 -6.33
CA LEU A 121 24.00 6.14 -6.86
C LEU A 121 22.57 6.68 -7.03
N PRO A 122 21.93 6.53 -8.21
CA PRO A 122 20.52 6.85 -8.33
C PRO A 122 19.71 5.95 -7.37
N PRO A 123 18.76 6.50 -6.59
CA PRO A 123 17.92 5.67 -5.74
C PRO A 123 17.20 4.62 -6.60
N PRO A 124 17.07 3.38 -6.13
CA PRO A 124 16.42 2.32 -6.91
C PRO A 124 15.01 2.78 -7.30
N LYS A 125 14.71 2.72 -8.60
CA LYS A 125 13.40 3.13 -9.12
C LYS A 125 12.31 2.31 -8.42
N PRO A 126 11.33 2.95 -7.76
CA PRO A 126 10.29 2.24 -7.03
C PRO A 126 9.42 1.43 -8.02
N ARG A 127 9.11 0.19 -7.64
CA ARG A 127 8.32 -0.74 -8.45
C ARG A 127 7.03 -1.05 -7.70
N VAL A 128 5.94 -0.48 -8.18
CA VAL A 128 4.65 -0.57 -7.49
C VAL A 128 3.75 -1.57 -8.22
N LEU A 129 3.35 -2.62 -7.52
CA LEU A 129 2.28 -3.51 -7.94
C LEU A 129 0.96 -3.03 -7.32
N VAL A 130 -0.10 -2.94 -8.11
CA VAL A 130 -1.43 -2.59 -7.61
C VAL A 130 -2.39 -3.73 -7.90
N HIS A 131 -3.06 -4.23 -6.86
CA HIS A 131 -4.16 -5.17 -6.98
C HIS A 131 -5.45 -4.50 -6.51
N VAL A 132 -6.45 -4.43 -7.38
CA VAL A 132 -7.77 -3.88 -7.07
C VAL A 132 -8.82 -4.98 -7.20
N PHE A 133 -9.46 -5.33 -6.09
CA PHE A 133 -10.56 -6.29 -6.11
C PHE A 133 -11.85 -5.60 -6.55
N SER A 134 -12.48 -6.11 -7.60
CA SER A 134 -13.82 -5.69 -8.02
C SER A 134 -14.88 -6.52 -7.31
N ASN A 135 -16.04 -5.90 -7.03
CA ASN A 135 -17.25 -6.68 -6.78
C ASN A 135 -17.65 -7.36 -8.11
N GLY A 136 -18.08 -8.62 -8.06
CA GLY A 136 -18.61 -9.31 -9.25
C GLY A 136 -19.86 -8.61 -9.79
N PRO A 137 -20.31 -8.95 -11.01
CA PRO A 137 -21.53 -8.40 -11.57
C PRO A 137 -22.72 -8.67 -10.65
N PHE A 138 -23.53 -7.64 -10.41
CA PHE A 138 -24.82 -7.79 -9.76
C PHE A 138 -25.80 -8.35 -10.79
N THR A 139 -26.08 -9.65 -10.74
CA THR A 139 -27.19 -10.22 -11.49
C THR A 139 -28.46 -10.03 -10.67
N ALA A 140 -29.26 -9.03 -11.01
CA ALA A 140 -30.66 -9.02 -10.58
C ALA A 140 -31.32 -10.26 -11.20
N ALA A 141 -31.71 -11.23 -10.39
CA ALA A 141 -32.57 -12.30 -10.87
C ALA A 141 -33.86 -11.66 -11.41
N PRO A 142 -34.37 -12.07 -12.59
CA PRO A 142 -35.69 -11.62 -13.01
C PRO A 142 -36.70 -12.08 -11.95
N GLY A 143 -37.41 -11.13 -11.35
CA GLY A 143 -38.50 -11.41 -10.42
C GLY A 143 -39.63 -12.13 -11.15
N ASN A 144 -40.12 -13.21 -10.54
CA ASN A 144 -41.39 -13.85 -10.88
C ASN A 144 -42.57 -12.96 -10.51
#